data_AF-A0A2W4JBJ3-F1
#
_entry.id   AF-A0A2W4JBJ3-F1
#
_cell.length_a   1.000
_cell.length_b   1.000
_cell.length_c   1.000
_cell.angle_alpha   90.00
_cell.angle_beta   90.00
_cell.angle_gamma   90.00
#
_symmetry.space_group_name_H-M   'P 1'
#
loop_
_entity.id
_entity.type
_entity.pdbx_description
1 polymer ?
#
loop_
_entity_poly.entity_id
_entity_poly.type
_entity_poly.pdbx_seq_one_letter_code
_entity_poly.pdbx_strand_id
1 'polypeptide(L)'
;MTDALTDLLQKAARTAAEFRTGLPERPVAARADVDAMRAAFAAPLPETPTPASEVVDELIRTADPGLTANAGPRFFGFVIGGGLPSATAADMLAVGWDQCAFNGVLAPAAIAAEEVAADWIKQLLG
;
A
#
# COMPACT_ATOMS: atom_id res chain seq x y z
N MET A 1 -18.41 11.24 11.37
CA MET A 1 -16.93 11.30 11.41
C MET A 1 -16.33 9.90 11.25
N THR A 2 -16.89 8.87 11.91
CA THR A 2 -16.48 7.46 11.76
C THR A 2 -16.76 6.86 10.37
N ASP A 3 -17.85 7.30 9.72
CA ASP A 3 -18.20 6.84 8.36
C ASP A 3 -17.14 7.27 7.33
N ALA A 4 -16.59 8.48 7.46
CA ALA A 4 -15.59 8.99 6.51
C ALA A 4 -14.29 8.17 6.51
N LEU A 5 -13.76 7.78 7.68
CA LEU A 5 -12.57 6.93 7.73
C LEU A 5 -12.84 5.53 7.15
N THR A 6 -13.99 4.96 7.49
CA THR A 6 -14.41 3.64 6.99
C THR A 6 -14.49 3.66 5.47
N ASP A 7 -15.15 4.66 4.88
CA ASP A 7 -15.29 4.82 3.44
C ASP A 7 -13.94 4.99 2.73
N LEU A 8 -13.03 5.77 3.31
CA LEU A 8 -11.68 5.97 2.78
C LEU A 8 -10.87 4.67 2.80
N LEU A 9 -10.88 3.94 3.91
CA LEU A 9 -10.16 2.66 4.03
C LEU A 9 -10.74 1.61 3.08
N GLN A 10 -12.06 1.52 2.97
CA GLN A 10 -12.72 0.62 2.02
C GLN A 10 -12.36 0.98 0.57
N LYS A 11 -12.32 2.27 0.23
CA LYS A 11 -11.92 2.74 -1.10
C LYS A 11 -10.48 2.40 -1.41
N ALA A 12 -9.55 2.66 -0.49
CA ALA A 12 -8.15 2.32 -0.66
C ALA A 12 -7.95 0.81 -0.83
N ALA A 13 -8.58 0.00 0.04
CA ALA A 13 -8.52 -1.45 -0.03
C ALA A 13 -9.10 -2.01 -1.34
N ARG A 14 -10.26 -1.51 -1.77
CA ARG A 14 -10.88 -1.88 -3.05
C ARG A 14 -9.99 -1.53 -4.23
N THR A 15 -9.46 -0.31 -4.27
CA THR A 15 -8.58 0.16 -5.35
C THR A 15 -7.31 -0.70 -5.45
N ALA A 16 -6.69 -1.01 -4.30
CA ALA A 16 -5.51 -1.88 -4.26
C ALA A 16 -5.83 -3.31 -4.73
N ALA A 17 -6.98 -3.86 -4.32
CA ALA A 17 -7.43 -5.17 -4.75
C ALA A 17 -7.70 -5.21 -6.27
N GLU A 18 -8.42 -4.24 -6.82
CA GLU A 18 -8.68 -4.10 -8.26
C GLU A 18 -7.39 -3.99 -9.07
N PHE A 19 -6.42 -3.21 -8.58
CA PHE A 19 -5.10 -3.15 -9.20
C PHE A 19 -4.42 -4.53 -9.22
N ARG A 20 -4.37 -5.23 -8.08
CA ARG A 20 -3.70 -6.55 -7.94
C ARG A 20 -4.38 -7.64 -8.78
N THR A 21 -5.70 -7.67 -8.84
CA THR A 21 -6.44 -8.68 -9.61
C THR A 21 -6.38 -8.42 -11.12
N GLY A 22 -6.22 -7.17 -11.55
CA GLY A 22 -6.06 -6.80 -12.96
C GLY A 22 -4.65 -7.00 -13.55
N LEU A 23 -3.64 -7.32 -12.74
CA LEU A 23 -2.24 -7.46 -13.18
C LEU A 23 -2.00 -8.50 -14.29
N PRO A 24 -2.71 -9.63 -14.38
CA PRO A 24 -2.52 -10.59 -15.48
C PRO A 24 -2.70 -9.96 -16.86
N GLU A 25 -3.58 -8.95 -16.98
CA GLU A 25 -3.88 -8.27 -18.25
C GLU A 25 -3.23 -6.89 -18.38
N ARG A 26 -2.87 -6.23 -17.27
CA ARG A 26 -2.24 -4.90 -17.28
C ARG A 26 -0.82 -4.90 -17.89
N PRO A 27 -0.46 -3.95 -18.78
CA PRO A 27 0.92 -3.76 -19.24
C PRO A 27 1.90 -3.64 -18.08
N VAL A 28 3.07 -4.26 -18.23
CA VAL A 28 4.06 -4.34 -17.14
C VAL A 28 4.72 -2.99 -16.85
N ALA A 29 5.19 -2.32 -17.90
CA ALA A 29 5.83 -1.01 -17.80
C ALA A 29 4.83 0.07 -17.38
N ALA A 30 5.30 1.03 -16.59
CA ALA A 30 4.60 2.29 -16.39
C ALA A 30 4.38 3.00 -17.74
N ARG A 31 3.29 3.77 -17.84
CA ARG A 31 2.90 4.52 -19.05
C ARG A 31 3.42 5.95 -19.06
N ALA A 32 3.90 6.43 -17.91
CA ALA A 32 4.53 7.73 -17.74
C ALA A 32 5.90 7.57 -17.04
N ASP A 33 6.86 8.41 -17.42
CA ASP A 33 8.17 8.48 -16.79
C ASP A 33 8.18 9.40 -15.56
N VAL A 34 9.32 9.49 -14.87
CA VAL A 34 9.44 10.25 -13.62
C VAL A 34 9.18 11.75 -13.80
N ASP A 35 9.57 12.34 -14.93
CA ASP A 35 9.40 13.77 -15.15
C ASP A 35 7.93 14.11 -15.45
N ALA A 36 7.25 13.27 -16.23
CA ALA A 36 5.80 13.36 -16.41
C ALA A 36 5.05 13.20 -15.08
N MET A 37 5.44 12.23 -14.24
CA MET A 37 4.80 12.03 -12.93
C MET A 37 5.07 13.21 -11.98
N ARG A 38 6.29 13.75 -11.95
CA ARG A 38 6.62 14.96 -11.18
C ARG A 38 5.77 16.14 -11.61
N ALA A 39 5.65 16.39 -12.91
CA ALA A 39 4.80 17.45 -13.44
C ALA A 39 3.32 17.24 -13.04
N ALA A 40 2.84 16.00 -13.07
CA ALA A 40 1.47 15.66 -12.68
C ALA A 40 1.19 15.88 -11.18
N PHE A 41 2.17 15.64 -10.30
CA PHE A 41 2.03 15.84 -8.85
C PHE A 41 2.37 17.27 -8.39
N ALA A 42 3.04 18.08 -9.20
CA ALA A 42 3.50 19.43 -8.83
C ALA A 42 2.39 20.50 -8.82
N ALA A 43 1.15 20.12 -8.48
CA ALA A 43 0.09 21.08 -8.24
C ALA A 43 0.48 22.04 -7.09
N PRO A 44 0.09 23.32 -7.13
CA PRO A 44 0.33 24.25 -6.03
C PRO A 44 -0.26 23.74 -4.72
N LEU A 45 0.39 24.03 -3.60
CA LEU A 45 -0.15 23.74 -2.27
C LEU A 45 -1.50 24.48 -2.10
N PRO A 46 -2.62 23.78 -1.81
CA PRO A 46 -3.91 24.44 -1.61
C PRO A 46 -3.88 25.41 -0.43
N GLU A 47 -4.48 26.60 -0.60
CA GLU A 47 -4.59 27.61 0.46
C GLU A 47 -5.66 27.27 1.51
N THR A 48 -6.55 26.32 1.19
CA THR A 48 -7.67 25.90 2.03
C THR A 48 -7.69 24.37 2.19
N PRO A 49 -8.34 23.84 3.25
CA PRO A 49 -8.47 22.40 3.43
C PRO A 49 -9.21 21.72 2.27
N THR A 50 -8.69 20.57 1.82
CA THR A 50 -9.33 19.70 0.83
C THR A 50 -10.03 18.52 1.51
N PRO A 51 -11.24 18.12 1.08
CA PRO A 51 -11.87 16.90 1.58
C PRO A 51 -10.97 15.66 1.38
N ALA A 52 -10.80 14.84 2.42
CA ALA A 52 -9.90 13.69 2.38
C ALA A 52 -10.22 12.70 1.25
N SER A 53 -11.49 12.55 0.89
CA SER A 53 -11.92 11.71 -0.25
C SER A 53 -11.38 12.21 -1.58
N GLU A 54 -11.37 13.54 -1.79
CA GLU A 54 -10.83 14.17 -3.00
C GLU A 54 -9.32 14.00 -3.07
N VAL A 55 -8.61 14.11 -1.93
CA VAL A 55 -7.17 13.86 -1.86
C VAL A 55 -6.83 12.43 -2.26
N VAL A 56 -7.57 11.44 -1.74
CA VAL A 56 -7.37 10.03 -2.11
C VAL A 56 -7.73 9.76 -3.57
N ASP A 57 -8.80 10.35 -4.09
CA ASP A 57 -9.17 10.26 -5.51
C ASP A 57 -8.09 10.82 -6.43
N GLU A 58 -7.59 12.00 -6.09
CA GLU A 58 -6.54 12.66 -6.83
C GLU A 58 -5.26 11.80 -6.83
N LEU A 59 -4.86 11.26 -5.68
CA LEU A 59 -3.72 10.38 -5.59
C LEU A 59 -3.87 9.15 -6.48
N ILE A 60 -5.01 8.45 -6.40
CA ILE A 60 -5.28 7.24 -7.20
C ILE A 60 -5.18 7.55 -8.70
N ARG A 61 -5.87 8.61 -9.14
CA ARG A 61 -5.92 9.01 -10.55
C ARG A 61 -4.55 9.47 -11.05
N THR A 62 -3.85 10.30 -10.28
CA THR A 62 -2.57 10.89 -10.68
C THR A 62 -1.46 9.85 -10.68
N ALA A 63 -1.47 8.89 -9.73
CA ALA A 63 -0.46 7.84 -9.62
C ALA A 63 -0.56 6.77 -10.73
N ASP A 64 -1.77 6.38 -11.15
CA ASP A 64 -1.99 5.22 -12.04
C ASP A 64 -1.09 5.13 -13.28
N PRO A 65 -0.83 6.18 -14.07
CA PRO A 65 0.07 6.08 -15.23
C PRO A 65 1.52 5.76 -14.86
N GLY A 66 1.96 6.10 -13.65
CA GLY A 66 3.31 5.84 -13.14
C GLY A 66 3.48 4.47 -12.46
N LEU A 67 2.39 3.73 -12.21
CA LEU A 67 2.45 2.44 -11.53
C LEU A 67 2.97 1.33 -12.47
N THR A 68 4.08 0.71 -12.08
CA THR A 68 4.62 -0.50 -12.73
C THR A 68 3.95 -1.74 -12.15
N ALA A 69 3.59 -2.72 -12.99
CA ALA A 69 2.86 -3.93 -12.60
C ALA A 69 3.76 -5.01 -11.97
N ASN A 70 4.61 -4.63 -11.01
CA ASN A 70 5.71 -5.48 -10.50
C ASN A 70 5.26 -6.82 -9.92
N ALA A 71 4.11 -6.82 -9.24
CA ALA A 71 3.60 -8.02 -8.57
C ALA A 71 2.76 -8.92 -9.51
N GLY A 72 2.79 -8.66 -10.82
CA GLY A 72 2.07 -9.40 -11.85
C GLY A 72 2.90 -10.54 -12.44
N PRO A 73 2.28 -11.52 -13.11
CA PRO A 73 2.95 -12.74 -13.59
C PRO A 73 3.90 -12.52 -14.77
N ARG A 74 3.98 -11.29 -15.29
CA ARG A 74 4.75 -10.93 -16.50
C ARG A 74 5.92 -9.99 -16.19
N PHE A 75 6.17 -9.66 -14.92
CA PHE A 75 7.30 -8.84 -14.51
C PHE A 75 8.51 -9.72 -14.16
N PHE A 76 9.62 -9.54 -14.87
CA PHE A 76 10.84 -10.35 -14.75
C PHE A 76 12.11 -9.51 -14.49
N GLY A 77 11.95 -8.28 -13.98
CA GLY A 77 13.07 -7.36 -13.69
C GLY A 77 13.50 -7.38 -12.24
N PHE A 78 14.79 -7.17 -11.97
CA PHE A 78 15.34 -6.95 -10.62
C PHE A 78 15.04 -8.06 -9.60
N VAL A 79 15.31 -7.80 -8.32
CA VAL A 79 14.95 -8.64 -7.17
C VAL A 79 13.72 -8.04 -6.50
N ILE A 80 12.57 -8.17 -7.16
CA ILE A 80 11.30 -7.62 -6.68
C ILE A 80 10.28 -8.76 -6.62
N GLY A 81 9.86 -9.09 -5.40
CA GLY A 81 8.80 -10.07 -5.15
C GLY A 81 7.40 -9.43 -5.18
N GLY A 82 6.38 -10.27 -5.38
CA GLY A 82 5.00 -9.89 -5.13
C GLY A 82 4.59 -10.28 -3.70
N GLY A 83 3.87 -9.39 -3.00
CA GLY A 83 3.30 -9.70 -1.70
C GLY A 83 2.16 -10.71 -1.78
N LEU A 84 2.11 -11.67 -0.85
CA LEU A 84 0.97 -12.58 -0.69
C LEU A 84 -0.29 -11.79 -0.29
N PRO A 85 -1.51 -12.23 -0.67
CA PRO A 85 -2.74 -11.56 -0.25
C PRO A 85 -2.88 -11.40 1.27
N SER A 86 -2.45 -12.41 2.04
CA SER A 86 -2.44 -12.37 3.50
C SER A 86 -1.47 -11.32 4.06
N ALA A 87 -0.28 -11.19 3.46
CA ALA A 87 0.70 -10.19 3.84
C ALA A 87 0.19 -8.77 3.58
N THR A 88 -0.40 -8.52 2.40
CA THR A 88 -1.01 -7.21 2.07
C THR A 88 -2.16 -6.85 3.01
N ALA A 89 -3.02 -7.82 3.36
CA ALA A 89 -4.09 -7.59 4.32
C ALA A 89 -3.54 -7.29 5.73
N ALA A 90 -2.49 -7.98 6.16
CA ALA A 90 -1.82 -7.72 7.43
C ALA A 90 -1.20 -6.31 7.48
N ASP A 91 -0.57 -5.85 6.40
CA ASP A 91 -0.05 -4.48 6.30
C ASP A 91 -1.16 -3.43 6.45
N MET A 92 -2.33 -3.65 5.83
CA MET A 92 -3.48 -2.75 5.98
C MET A 92 -3.98 -2.68 7.43
N LEU A 93 -3.99 -3.82 8.15
CA LEU A 93 -4.35 -3.87 9.56
C LEU A 93 -3.31 -3.14 10.42
N ALA A 94 -2.02 -3.36 10.16
CA ALA A 94 -0.93 -2.71 10.88
C ALA A 94 -0.99 -1.18 10.73
N VAL A 95 -1.21 -0.67 9.51
CA VAL A 95 -1.44 0.76 9.26
C VAL A 95 -2.70 1.26 9.98
N GLY A 96 -3.80 0.51 9.92
CA GLY A 96 -5.07 0.91 10.53
C GLY A 96 -5.06 0.93 12.07
N TRP A 97 -4.29 0.05 12.71
CA TRP A 97 -4.13 0.04 14.18
C TRP A 97 -3.21 1.15 14.69
N ASP A 98 -2.36 1.72 13.81
CA ASP A 98 -1.55 2.90 14.09
C ASP A 98 -0.80 2.84 15.44
N GLN A 99 -0.15 1.69 15.70
CA GLN A 99 0.57 1.46 16.96
C GLN A 99 2.06 1.79 16.81
N CYS A 100 2.63 2.50 17.78
CA CYS A 100 4.07 2.71 17.89
C CYS A 100 4.73 1.46 18.52
N ALA A 101 5.13 0.51 17.66
CA ALA A 101 5.68 -0.79 18.05
C ALA A 101 7.13 -0.74 18.58
N PHE A 102 7.48 0.25 19.39
CA PHE A 102 8.85 0.40 19.91
C PHE A 102 9.12 -0.43 21.17
N ASN A 103 8.09 -0.70 21.99
CA ASN A 103 8.22 -1.52 23.20
C ASN A 103 6.90 -2.21 23.58
N GLY A 104 7.00 -3.18 24.48
CA GLY A 104 5.86 -3.99 24.93
C GLY A 104 4.86 -3.25 25.83
N VAL A 105 5.21 -2.06 26.33
CA VAL A 105 4.28 -1.23 27.10
C VAL A 105 3.31 -0.50 26.17
N LEU A 106 3.80 0.01 25.04
CA LEU A 106 2.97 0.74 24.07
C LEU A 106 2.29 -0.16 23.05
N ALA A 107 2.90 -1.30 22.69
CA ALA A 107 2.37 -2.16 21.63
C ALA A 107 2.57 -3.66 21.94
N PRO A 108 1.99 -4.20 23.03
CA PRO A 108 2.20 -5.58 23.46
C PRO A 108 1.84 -6.62 22.38
N ALA A 109 0.80 -6.37 21.59
CA ALA A 109 0.40 -7.26 20.51
C ALA A 109 1.44 -7.33 19.37
N ALA A 110 2.02 -6.17 19.00
CA ALA A 110 3.04 -6.12 17.95
C ALA A 110 4.31 -6.85 18.39
N ILE A 111 4.78 -6.59 19.62
CA ILE A 111 5.97 -7.26 20.18
C ILE A 111 5.76 -8.78 20.25
N ALA A 112 4.64 -9.24 20.80
CA ALA A 112 4.36 -10.67 20.89
C ALA A 112 4.26 -11.34 19.52
N ALA A 113 3.62 -10.68 18.54
CA ALA A 113 3.51 -11.22 17.18
C ALA A 113 4.87 -11.32 16.49
N GLU A 114 5.73 -10.33 16.65
CA GLU A 114 7.08 -10.31 16.09
C GLU A 114 7.98 -11.40 16.69
N GLU A 115 7.97 -11.54 18.02
CA GLU A 115 8.74 -12.57 18.73
C GLU A 115 8.35 -13.99 18.28
N VAL A 116 7.04 -14.27 18.22
CA VAL A 116 6.53 -15.58 17.80
C VAL A 116 6.82 -15.84 16.31
N ALA A 117 6.68 -14.83 15.45
CA ALA A 117 7.01 -14.97 14.04
C ALA A 117 8.51 -15.22 13.82
N ALA A 118 9.38 -14.54 14.57
CA ALA A 118 10.82 -14.77 14.54
C ALA A 118 11.17 -16.20 14.99
N ASP A 119 10.49 -16.73 16.00
CA ASP A 119 10.63 -18.12 16.42
C ASP A 119 10.24 -19.11 15.32
N TRP A 120 9.14 -18.87 14.61
CA TRP A 120 8.76 -19.69 13.46
C TRP A 120 9.79 -19.62 12.34
N ILE A 121 10.33 -18.43 12.05
CA ILE A 121 11.36 -18.26 11.02
C ILE A 121 12.62 -19.07 11.38
N LYS A 122 13.06 -19.03 12.64
CA LYS A 122 14.18 -19.88 13.10
C LYS A 122 13.90 -21.36 12.91
N GLN A 123 12.69 -21.82 13.24
CA GLN A 123 12.33 -23.23 13.04
C GLN A 123 12.33 -23.63 11.55
N LEU A 124 11.91 -22.72 10.66
CA LEU A 124 11.87 -22.98 9.22
C LEU A 124 13.25 -22.97 8.57
N LEU A 125 14.18 -22.14 9.05
CA LEU A 125 15.48 -21.93 8.44
C LEU A 125 16.62 -22.75 9.07
N GLY A 126 16.41 -23.28 10.28
CA GLY A 126 17.43 -23.99 11.07
C GLY A 126 18.34 -23.04 11.85
#